data_AF-A0A9W3EUG8-F1
#
_entry.id   AF-A0A9W3EUG8-F1
#
_cell.length_a   1.000
_cell.length_b   1.000
_cell.length_c   1.000
_cell.angle_alpha   90.00
_cell.angle_beta   90.00
_cell.angle_gamma   90.00
#
_symmetry.space_group_name_H-M   'P 1'
#
loop_
_entity.id
_entity.type
_entity.pdbx_description
1 polymer ?
#
loop_
_entity_poly.entity_id
_entity_poly.type
_entity_poly.pdbx_seq_one_letter_code
_entity_poly.pdbx_strand_id
1 'polypeptide(L)'
;MSVSSQKTGPSLTQEILSHLGLANKTAAWGTLGTLRTFLSFSVDKDVQRLLRAIAGRGVDHSAIVDVLTNRSREQRQLISRAFQERTQQDLLKSLQAALSGNPERIVVALLQPAAHFDAWELRTALKDSGSPEDVAVEILATRTPPQLKECLAVYKHNFQVEAKEDIKSKTSGFFQDLLLALAKGGRESYSGVTDYNLTEQDVQALMWPAGRSTESTWVLVFTQRNPEHLIRVLDQYQRYTGHGFEKTVRDRLHGAAQVALLSLASVIRNTPLYFADKLQQALQETEPNYQDLMRILISRSETDLLSIRAEFKKKFGKSLYSSLQDAVKGDCRSALLALCRAEDL
;
A
#
# COMPACT_ATOMS: atom_id res chain seq x y z
N MET A 1 -40.46 -12.53 -24.61
CA MET A 1 -40.70 -11.14 -24.16
C MET A 1 -39.39 -10.59 -23.63
N SER A 2 -38.79 -9.68 -24.37
CA SER A 2 -37.50 -9.05 -24.08
C SER A 2 -37.64 -7.99 -22.99
N VAL A 3 -37.05 -8.23 -21.82
CA VAL A 3 -36.96 -7.22 -20.76
C VAL A 3 -35.70 -6.39 -21.02
N SER A 4 -35.91 -5.16 -21.46
CA SER A 4 -34.85 -4.16 -21.64
C SER A 4 -34.25 -3.79 -20.28
N SER A 5 -32.95 -4.05 -20.11
CA SER A 5 -32.16 -3.56 -18.97
C SER A 5 -32.12 -2.03 -19.00
N GLN A 6 -32.82 -1.40 -18.07
CA GLN A 6 -32.64 0.04 -17.79
C GLN A 6 -31.28 0.22 -17.13
N LYS A 7 -30.36 0.87 -17.85
CA LYS A 7 -29.12 1.39 -17.26
C LYS A 7 -29.51 2.43 -16.21
N THR A 8 -29.33 2.10 -14.94
CA THR A 8 -29.44 3.05 -13.83
C THR A 8 -28.41 4.17 -14.04
N GLY A 9 -28.89 5.40 -14.17
CA GLY A 9 -28.05 6.59 -14.28
C GLY A 9 -27.20 6.82 -13.02
N PRO A 10 -26.17 7.67 -13.09
CA PRO A 10 -25.37 8.03 -11.92
C PRO A 10 -26.27 8.61 -10.83
N SER A 11 -25.96 8.30 -9.56
CA SER A 11 -26.73 8.85 -8.44
C SER A 11 -26.67 10.39 -8.44
N LEU A 12 -27.71 11.05 -7.94
CA LEU A 12 -27.77 12.51 -7.80
C LEU A 12 -26.51 13.08 -7.11
N THR A 13 -25.98 12.34 -6.13
CA THR A 13 -24.72 12.66 -5.45
C THR A 13 -23.54 12.70 -6.41
N GLN A 14 -23.45 11.75 -7.32
CA GLN A 14 -22.36 11.63 -8.28
C GLN A 14 -22.44 12.70 -9.37
N GLU A 15 -23.66 13.11 -9.73
CA GLU A 15 -23.92 14.22 -10.64
C GLU A 15 -23.50 15.57 -10.01
N ILE A 16 -23.90 15.82 -8.76
CA ILE A 16 -23.50 17.00 -7.99
C ILE A 16 -21.97 17.06 -7.82
N LEU A 17 -21.36 15.95 -7.43
CA LEU A 17 -19.90 15.88 -7.28
C LEU A 17 -19.19 16.10 -8.62
N SER A 18 -19.77 15.66 -9.74
CA SER A 18 -19.21 15.88 -11.07
C SER A 18 -19.26 17.35 -11.47
N HIS A 19 -20.40 18.02 -11.23
CA HIS A 19 -20.56 19.45 -11.49
C HIS A 19 -19.61 20.32 -10.65
N LEU A 20 -19.28 19.90 -9.43
CA LEU A 20 -18.33 20.59 -8.56
C LEU A 20 -16.86 20.26 -8.86
N GLY A 21 -16.57 19.39 -9.84
CA GLY A 21 -15.21 18.91 -10.11
C GLY A 21 -14.62 18.08 -8.96
N LEU A 22 -15.49 17.50 -8.12
CA LEU A 22 -15.18 16.73 -6.92
C LEU A 22 -15.44 15.23 -7.09
N ALA A 23 -16.08 14.78 -8.17
CA ALA A 23 -16.42 13.35 -8.38
C ALA A 23 -15.21 12.40 -8.35
N ASN A 24 -14.04 12.90 -8.75
CA ASN A 24 -12.77 12.15 -8.73
C ASN A 24 -11.78 12.68 -7.68
N LYS A 25 -12.19 13.65 -6.85
CA LYS A 25 -11.38 14.12 -5.73
C LYS A 25 -11.95 13.45 -4.49
N THR A 26 -11.18 12.57 -3.86
CA THR A 26 -11.50 12.05 -2.53
C THR A 26 -11.95 13.21 -1.65
N ALA A 27 -13.22 13.18 -1.26
CA ALA A 27 -13.92 14.32 -0.68
C ALA A 27 -13.17 14.87 0.55
N ALA A 28 -13.39 16.17 0.83
CA ALA A 28 -12.83 16.92 1.95
C ALA A 28 -13.09 16.36 3.36
N TRP A 29 -13.70 15.16 3.48
CA TRP A 29 -13.82 14.39 4.72
C TRP A 29 -12.52 13.65 5.08
N GLY A 30 -11.50 13.73 4.22
CA GLY A 30 -10.13 13.35 4.50
C GLY A 30 -9.90 11.85 4.36
N THR A 31 -8.74 11.50 3.81
CA THR A 31 -8.20 10.15 4.04
C THR A 31 -7.89 10.01 5.54
N LEU A 32 -7.84 8.78 6.06
CA LEU A 32 -7.35 8.51 7.42
C LEU A 32 -5.81 8.55 7.45
N GLY A 33 -5.23 9.39 6.59
CA GLY A 33 -3.80 9.67 6.53
C GLY A 33 -3.36 10.67 7.60
N THR A 34 -2.11 10.52 8.01
CA THR A 34 -1.38 11.44 8.89
C THR A 34 -0.80 12.63 8.13
N LEU A 35 -0.51 12.48 6.84
CA LEU A 35 -0.14 13.57 5.94
C LEU A 35 -1.38 14.13 5.26
N ARG A 36 -1.48 15.45 5.26
CA ARG A 36 -2.61 16.21 4.70
C ARG A 36 -2.09 17.35 3.84
N THR A 37 -2.97 17.88 2.99
CA THR A 37 -2.67 19.08 2.21
C THR A 37 -2.32 20.24 3.14
N PHE A 38 -1.17 20.85 2.91
CA PHE A 38 -0.73 22.01 3.67
C PHE A 38 -1.52 23.24 3.21
N LEU A 39 -2.30 23.85 4.09
CA LEU A 39 -3.25 24.91 3.70
C LEU A 39 -2.56 26.21 3.30
N SER A 40 -1.52 26.61 4.03
CA SER A 40 -0.71 27.81 3.73
C SER A 40 0.41 27.53 2.73
N PHE A 41 0.13 26.71 1.71
CA PHE A 41 1.12 26.27 0.73
C PHE A 41 1.57 27.39 -0.18
N SER A 42 2.90 27.53 -0.28
CA SER A 42 3.55 28.42 -1.23
C SER A 42 4.71 27.66 -1.85
N VAL A 43 4.52 27.29 -3.11
CA VAL A 43 5.54 26.60 -3.91
C VAL A 43 6.86 27.38 -3.87
N ASP A 44 6.79 28.71 -3.99
CA ASP A 44 7.95 29.60 -3.93
C ASP A 44 8.78 29.46 -2.65
N LYS A 45 8.09 29.49 -1.50
CA LYS A 45 8.76 29.40 -0.19
C LYS A 45 9.41 28.03 -0.01
N ASP A 46 8.74 26.97 -0.44
CA ASP A 46 9.27 25.61 -0.33
C ASP A 46 10.47 25.38 -1.24
N VAL A 47 10.41 25.86 -2.50
CA VAL A 47 11.57 25.80 -3.41
C VAL A 47 12.75 26.58 -2.85
N GLN A 48 12.54 27.80 -2.34
CA GLN A 48 13.63 28.57 -1.72
C GLN A 48 14.20 27.90 -0.48
N ARG A 49 13.35 27.28 0.35
CA ARG A 49 13.78 26.56 1.55
C ARG A 49 14.61 25.32 1.19
N LEU A 50 14.19 24.54 0.20
CA LEU A 50 14.93 23.39 -0.30
C LEU A 50 16.26 23.82 -0.94
N LEU A 51 16.28 24.90 -1.72
CA LEU A 51 17.52 25.44 -2.28
C LEU A 51 18.56 25.80 -1.21
N ARG A 52 18.13 26.52 -0.17
CA ARG A 52 19.01 26.88 0.95
C ARG A 52 19.49 25.64 1.71
N ALA A 53 18.61 24.65 1.87
CA ALA A 53 18.95 23.41 2.56
C ALA A 53 19.95 22.53 1.79
N ILE A 54 19.91 22.56 0.46
CA ILE A 54 20.83 21.80 -0.41
C ILE A 54 22.16 22.55 -0.62
N ALA A 55 22.11 23.85 -0.90
CA ALA A 55 23.28 24.65 -1.29
C ALA A 55 23.97 25.42 -0.13
N GLY A 56 23.49 25.24 1.11
CA GLY A 56 24.05 25.89 2.30
C GLY A 56 25.46 25.42 2.68
N ARG A 57 25.99 25.94 3.79
CA ARG A 57 27.23 25.43 4.40
C ARG A 57 26.92 24.08 5.06
N GLY A 58 26.95 23.02 4.27
CA GLY A 58 26.46 21.69 4.65
C GLY A 58 24.98 21.51 4.31
N VAL A 59 24.57 20.25 4.16
CA VAL A 59 23.19 19.88 3.80
C VAL A 59 22.31 19.89 5.04
N ASP A 60 21.22 20.66 5.00
CA ASP A 60 20.25 20.71 6.10
C ASP A 60 19.19 19.61 5.93
N HIS A 61 19.53 18.41 6.42
CA HIS A 61 18.66 17.24 6.42
C HIS A 61 17.30 17.53 7.08
N SER A 62 17.29 18.30 8.17
CA SER A 62 16.09 18.60 8.94
C SER A 62 15.10 19.45 8.16
N ALA A 63 15.58 20.48 7.45
CA ALA A 63 14.74 21.33 6.63
C ALA A 63 14.18 20.59 5.40
N ILE A 64 14.97 19.71 4.78
CA ILE A 64 14.51 18.87 3.66
C ILE A 64 13.38 17.96 4.13
N VAL A 65 13.62 17.21 5.21
CA VAL A 65 12.62 16.31 5.79
C VAL A 65 11.37 17.06 6.20
N ASP A 66 11.51 18.21 6.88
CA ASP A 66 10.37 19.01 7.33
C ASP A 66 9.51 19.50 6.16
N VAL A 67 10.10 19.97 5.06
CA VAL A 67 9.32 20.35 3.87
C VAL A 67 8.60 19.14 3.30
N LEU A 68 9.30 18.04 3.03
CA LEU A 68 8.72 16.91 2.30
C LEU A 68 7.72 16.08 3.12
N THR A 69 7.89 16.03 4.44
CA THR A 69 6.95 15.36 5.34
C THR A 69 5.81 16.27 5.80
N ASN A 70 5.74 17.51 5.32
CA ASN A 70 4.61 18.43 5.58
C ASN A 70 3.86 18.85 4.33
N ARG A 71 4.02 18.15 3.21
CA ARG A 71 3.35 18.44 1.94
C ARG A 71 2.72 17.17 1.40
N SER A 72 1.51 17.29 0.84
CA SER A 72 0.88 16.14 0.17
C SER A 72 1.70 15.69 -1.03
N ARG A 73 1.46 14.49 -1.54
CA ARG A 73 2.12 14.00 -2.77
C ARG A 73 1.95 14.99 -3.91
N GLU A 74 0.75 15.54 -4.11
CA GLU A 74 0.47 16.53 -5.16
C GLU A 74 1.27 17.81 -4.95
N GLN A 75 1.34 18.31 -3.72
CA GLN A 75 2.14 19.50 -3.40
C GLN A 75 3.63 19.25 -3.63
N ARG A 76 4.14 18.06 -3.30
CA ARG A 76 5.52 17.65 -3.62
C ARG A 76 5.79 17.64 -5.12
N GLN A 77 4.84 17.17 -5.94
CA GLN A 77 4.98 17.24 -7.40
C GLN A 77 5.02 18.69 -7.92
N LEU A 78 4.23 19.59 -7.36
CA LEU A 78 4.27 21.01 -7.70
C LEU A 78 5.61 21.65 -7.32
N ILE A 79 6.15 21.31 -6.15
CA ILE A 79 7.48 21.75 -5.72
C ILE A 79 8.55 21.26 -6.69
N SER A 80 8.55 19.98 -7.07
CA SER A 80 9.54 19.42 -8.01
C SER A 80 9.54 20.15 -9.35
N ARG A 81 8.36 20.43 -9.92
CA ARG A 81 8.25 21.16 -11.20
C ARG A 81 8.77 22.58 -11.08
N ALA A 82 8.33 23.32 -10.07
CA ALA A 82 8.75 24.70 -9.87
C ALA A 82 10.24 24.82 -9.51
N PHE A 83 10.81 23.83 -8.84
CA PHE A 83 12.26 23.75 -8.60
C PHE A 83 12.99 23.67 -9.94
N GLN A 84 12.63 22.72 -10.81
CA GLN A 84 13.23 22.56 -12.14
C GLN A 84 13.12 23.84 -12.99
N GLU A 85 11.95 24.47 -13.03
CA GLU A 85 11.72 25.69 -13.81
C GLU A 85 12.65 26.85 -13.40
N ARG A 86 12.95 26.96 -12.09
CA ARG A 86 13.70 28.10 -11.54
C ARG A 86 15.20 27.87 -11.50
N THR A 87 15.62 26.64 -11.24
CA THR A 87 17.02 26.29 -10.99
C THR A 87 17.66 25.65 -12.21
N GLN A 88 16.83 25.20 -13.16
CA GLN A 88 17.23 24.34 -14.28
C GLN A 88 17.86 23.01 -13.82
N GLN A 89 17.64 22.62 -12.57
CA GLN A 89 18.12 21.38 -11.96
C GLN A 89 16.96 20.51 -11.49
N ASP A 90 17.12 19.20 -11.61
CA ASP A 90 16.12 18.24 -11.16
C ASP A 90 16.22 18.06 -9.64
N LEU A 91 15.13 18.33 -8.92
CA LEU A 91 15.10 18.28 -7.46
C LEU A 91 15.50 16.90 -6.92
N LEU A 92 15.03 15.82 -7.57
CA LEU A 92 15.31 14.47 -7.13
C LEU A 92 16.81 14.16 -7.26
N LYS A 93 17.42 14.48 -8.40
CA LYS A 93 18.88 14.33 -8.62
C LYS A 93 19.69 15.20 -7.67
N SER A 94 19.26 16.45 -7.42
CA SER A 94 19.92 17.34 -6.47
C SER A 94 19.93 16.75 -5.05
N LEU A 95 18.82 16.13 -4.62
CA LEU A 95 18.73 15.49 -3.31
C LEU A 95 19.51 14.18 -3.23
N GLN A 96 19.55 13.39 -4.30
CA GLN A 96 20.42 12.20 -4.40
C GLN A 96 21.91 12.55 -4.31
N ALA A 97 22.31 13.70 -4.87
CA ALA A 97 23.69 14.17 -4.76
C ALA A 97 24.02 14.74 -3.37
N ALA A 98 23.02 15.25 -2.64
CA ALA A 98 23.19 15.89 -1.34
C ALA A 98 23.06 14.94 -0.14
N LEU A 99 22.32 13.84 -0.30
CA LEU A 99 22.01 12.90 0.76
C LEU A 99 22.68 11.55 0.48
N SER A 100 22.84 10.71 1.50
CA SER A 100 23.27 9.32 1.32
C SER A 100 22.54 8.39 2.29
N GLY A 101 22.48 7.11 1.96
CA GLY A 101 21.93 6.06 2.82
C GLY A 101 20.41 6.14 2.97
N ASN A 102 19.89 5.79 4.15
CA ASN A 102 18.44 5.74 4.39
C ASN A 102 17.73 7.11 4.29
N PRO A 103 18.29 8.25 4.75
CA PRO A 103 17.66 9.56 4.55
C PRO A 103 17.44 9.91 3.07
N GLU A 104 18.41 9.58 2.21
CA GLU A 104 18.28 9.72 0.75
C GLU A 104 17.10 8.89 0.23
N ARG A 105 17.03 7.61 0.61
CA ARG A 105 15.95 6.69 0.20
C ARG A 105 14.57 7.23 0.60
N ILE A 106 14.42 7.74 1.82
CA ILE A 106 13.15 8.33 2.29
C ILE A 106 12.78 9.53 1.42
N VAL A 107 13.71 10.47 1.26
CA VAL A 107 13.46 11.73 0.54
C VAL A 107 13.13 11.48 -0.93
N VAL A 108 13.85 10.58 -1.59
CA VAL A 108 13.58 10.16 -2.97
C VAL A 108 12.21 9.50 -3.09
N ALA A 109 11.88 8.56 -2.21
CA ALA A 109 10.58 7.90 -2.19
C ALA A 109 9.43 8.90 -1.94
N LEU A 110 9.65 9.90 -1.08
CA LEU A 110 8.67 10.98 -0.86
C LEU A 110 8.47 11.84 -2.12
N LEU A 111 9.46 12.05 -2.97
CA LEU A 111 9.30 12.85 -4.18
C LEU A 111 8.69 12.08 -5.36
N GLN A 112 8.67 10.76 -5.29
CA GLN A 112 8.09 9.95 -6.36
C GLN A 112 6.55 10.00 -6.34
N PRO A 113 5.91 10.04 -7.53
CA PRO A 113 4.48 9.73 -7.63
C PRO A 113 4.18 8.33 -7.07
N ALA A 114 3.01 8.15 -6.47
CA ALA A 114 2.65 6.89 -5.80
C ALA A 114 2.81 5.65 -6.69
N ALA A 115 2.36 5.72 -7.95
CA ALA A 115 2.49 4.63 -8.91
C ALA A 115 3.95 4.33 -9.29
N HIS A 116 4.84 5.32 -9.27
CA HIS A 116 6.28 5.10 -9.52
C HIS A 116 6.93 4.39 -8.34
N PHE A 117 6.58 4.80 -7.11
CA PHE A 117 7.08 4.16 -5.90
C PHE A 117 6.59 2.71 -5.80
N ASP A 118 5.28 2.46 -5.99
CA ASP A 118 4.72 1.10 -5.98
C ASP A 118 5.32 0.22 -7.09
N ALA A 119 5.53 0.75 -8.30
CA ALA A 119 6.15 -0.01 -9.38
C ALA A 119 7.60 -0.39 -9.06
N TRP A 120 8.36 0.52 -8.46
CA TRP A 120 9.73 0.26 -8.04
C TRP A 120 9.79 -0.78 -6.93
N GLU A 121 9.00 -0.64 -5.87
CA GLU A 121 8.94 -1.63 -4.77
C GLU A 121 8.48 -3.01 -5.27
N LEU A 122 7.51 -3.06 -6.19
CA LEU A 122 7.07 -4.31 -6.80
C LEU A 122 8.19 -4.96 -7.64
N ARG A 123 8.96 -4.15 -8.38
CA ARG A 123 10.09 -4.63 -9.18
C ARG A 123 11.19 -5.19 -8.30
N THR A 124 11.55 -4.45 -7.25
CA THR A 124 12.55 -4.86 -6.25
C THR A 124 12.11 -6.14 -5.55
N ALA A 125 10.84 -6.25 -5.16
CA ALA A 125 10.30 -7.49 -4.60
C ALA A 125 10.50 -8.67 -5.56
N LEU A 126 10.13 -8.52 -6.83
CA LEU A 126 10.19 -9.61 -7.82
C LEU A 126 11.62 -9.95 -8.30
N LYS A 127 12.58 -9.01 -8.25
CA LYS A 127 13.94 -9.22 -8.80
C LYS A 127 15.03 -9.39 -7.75
N ASP A 128 14.95 -8.64 -6.67
CA ASP A 128 16.10 -8.37 -5.79
C ASP A 128 15.86 -8.80 -4.34
N SER A 129 14.62 -9.16 -3.98
CA SER A 129 14.29 -9.59 -2.61
C SER A 129 14.40 -11.11 -2.45
N GLY A 130 14.94 -11.55 -1.30
CA GLY A 130 14.89 -12.94 -0.87
C GLY A 130 13.52 -13.36 -0.29
N SER A 131 12.53 -12.45 -0.29
CA SER A 131 11.17 -12.68 0.25
C SER A 131 10.12 -11.91 -0.58
N PRO A 132 9.94 -12.24 -1.87
CA PRO A 132 9.03 -11.53 -2.78
C PRO A 132 7.56 -11.60 -2.36
N GLU A 133 7.20 -12.55 -1.51
CA GLU A 133 5.82 -12.95 -1.25
C GLU A 133 5.02 -11.89 -0.52
N ASP A 134 5.61 -11.30 0.52
CA ASP A 134 4.91 -10.34 1.35
C ASP A 134 4.72 -8.99 0.65
N VAL A 135 5.78 -8.46 0.03
CA VAL A 135 5.73 -7.15 -0.62
C VAL A 135 4.88 -7.18 -1.88
N ALA A 136 5.00 -8.23 -2.70
CA ALA A 136 4.18 -8.36 -3.91
C ALA A 136 2.68 -8.52 -3.56
N VAL A 137 2.34 -9.36 -2.59
CA VAL A 137 0.94 -9.49 -2.14
C VAL A 137 0.44 -8.18 -1.55
N GLU A 138 1.24 -7.52 -0.71
CA GLU A 138 0.86 -6.23 -0.16
C GLU A 138 0.51 -5.22 -1.25
N ILE A 139 1.38 -5.04 -2.26
CA ILE A 139 1.16 -4.09 -3.35
C ILE A 139 -0.05 -4.48 -4.19
N LEU A 140 -0.13 -5.73 -4.62
CA LEU A 140 -1.19 -6.14 -5.53
C LEU A 140 -2.57 -6.27 -4.84
N ALA A 141 -2.62 -6.48 -3.52
CA ALA A 141 -3.87 -6.68 -2.79
C ALA A 141 -4.44 -5.43 -2.12
N THR A 142 -3.60 -4.44 -1.76
CA THR A 142 -4.05 -3.25 -0.99
C THR A 142 -4.25 -1.99 -1.83
N ARG A 143 -3.87 -2.02 -3.10
CA ARG A 143 -4.02 -0.90 -4.05
C ARG A 143 -5.42 -0.97 -4.66
N THR A 144 -6.07 0.18 -4.77
CA THR A 144 -7.38 0.25 -5.46
C THR A 144 -7.22 -0.08 -6.94
N PRO A 145 -8.27 -0.52 -7.66
CA PRO A 145 -8.15 -0.87 -9.07
C PRO A 145 -7.54 0.23 -9.95
N PRO A 146 -7.86 1.54 -9.77
CA PRO A 146 -7.19 2.62 -10.51
C PRO A 146 -5.70 2.74 -10.18
N GLN A 147 -5.33 2.68 -8.89
CA GLN A 147 -3.93 2.75 -8.44
C GLN A 147 -3.12 1.57 -8.97
N LEU A 148 -3.68 0.36 -8.93
CA LEU A 148 -3.02 -0.84 -9.43
C LEU A 148 -2.80 -0.75 -10.95
N LYS A 149 -3.80 -0.29 -11.70
CA LYS A 149 -3.66 -0.08 -13.15
C LYS A 149 -2.55 0.92 -13.48
N GLU A 150 -2.49 2.03 -12.75
CA GLU A 150 -1.44 3.05 -12.92
C GLU A 150 -0.05 2.49 -12.56
N CYS A 151 0.06 1.80 -11.43
CA CYS A 151 1.29 1.12 -11.01
C CYS A 151 1.80 0.17 -12.09
N LEU A 152 0.95 -0.70 -12.64
CA LEU A 152 1.35 -1.67 -13.67
C LEU A 152 1.71 -0.99 -15.01
N ALA A 153 1.06 0.13 -15.35
CA ALA A 153 1.43 0.92 -16.52
C ALA A 153 2.80 1.58 -16.36
N VAL A 154 3.06 2.18 -15.19
CA VAL A 154 4.36 2.77 -14.84
C VAL A 154 5.45 1.69 -14.78
N TYR A 155 5.15 0.52 -14.24
CA TYR A 155 6.06 -0.62 -14.21
C TYR A 155 6.52 -0.98 -15.63
N LYS A 156 5.58 -1.16 -16.56
CA LYS A 156 5.88 -1.45 -17.96
C LYS A 156 6.72 -0.35 -18.61
N HIS A 157 6.37 0.91 -18.35
CA HIS A 157 7.08 2.04 -18.91
C HIS A 157 8.53 2.16 -18.38
N ASN A 158 8.74 1.99 -17.09
CA ASN A 158 10.06 2.19 -16.48
C ASN A 158 11.00 1.02 -16.71
N PHE A 159 10.49 -0.22 -16.67
CA PHE A 159 11.32 -1.43 -16.72
C PHE A 159 11.30 -2.13 -18.07
N GLN A 160 10.50 -1.65 -19.03
CA GLN A 160 10.39 -2.21 -20.39
C GLN A 160 10.01 -3.71 -20.40
N VAL A 161 9.31 -4.16 -19.36
CA VAL A 161 8.85 -5.54 -19.15
C VAL A 161 7.54 -5.49 -18.37
N GLU A 162 6.63 -6.40 -18.65
CA GLU A 162 5.36 -6.42 -17.92
C GLU A 162 5.53 -7.14 -16.58
N ALA A 163 4.91 -6.63 -15.50
CA ALA A 163 4.98 -7.27 -14.19
C ALA A 163 4.56 -8.75 -14.22
N LYS A 164 3.60 -9.10 -15.10
CA LYS A 164 3.17 -10.48 -15.32
C LYS A 164 4.29 -11.40 -15.82
N GLU A 165 5.25 -10.87 -16.59
CA GLU A 165 6.38 -11.62 -17.14
C GLU A 165 7.44 -11.86 -16.06
N ASP A 166 7.66 -10.87 -15.19
CA ASP A 166 8.53 -11.05 -14.04
C ASP A 166 7.94 -12.02 -13.02
N ILE A 167 6.64 -11.90 -12.73
CA ILE A 167 5.94 -12.87 -11.87
C ILE A 167 6.13 -14.28 -12.42
N LYS A 168 5.89 -14.52 -13.71
CA LYS A 168 6.06 -15.84 -14.34
C LYS A 168 7.51 -16.35 -14.35
N SER A 169 8.49 -15.45 -14.45
CA SER A 169 9.90 -15.85 -14.49
C SER A 169 10.53 -16.03 -13.11
N LYS A 170 9.91 -15.47 -12.06
CA LYS A 170 10.48 -15.43 -10.70
C LYS A 170 9.70 -16.23 -9.67
N THR A 171 8.48 -16.66 -10.00
CA THR A 171 7.61 -17.41 -9.10
C THR A 171 7.06 -18.64 -9.80
N SER A 172 6.52 -19.60 -9.04
CA SER A 172 5.94 -20.82 -9.59
C SER A 172 4.76 -21.31 -8.75
N GLY A 173 4.00 -22.27 -9.30
CA GLY A 173 2.89 -22.93 -8.61
C GLY A 173 1.81 -21.97 -8.12
N PHE A 174 1.20 -22.30 -6.98
CA PHE A 174 0.12 -21.51 -6.36
C PHE A 174 0.47 -20.03 -6.17
N PHE A 175 1.71 -19.74 -5.74
CA PHE A 175 2.14 -18.37 -5.48
C PHE A 175 2.14 -17.52 -6.76
N GLN A 176 2.64 -18.08 -7.87
CA GLN A 176 2.57 -17.42 -9.18
C GLN A 176 1.13 -17.14 -9.59
N ASP A 177 0.27 -18.14 -9.48
CA ASP A 177 -1.13 -18.04 -9.91
C ASP A 177 -1.88 -16.99 -9.08
N LEU A 178 -1.60 -16.91 -7.78
CA LEU A 178 -2.14 -15.89 -6.89
C LEU A 178 -1.70 -14.47 -7.29
N LEU A 179 -0.40 -14.23 -7.49
CA LEU A 179 0.11 -12.92 -7.89
C LEU A 179 -0.43 -12.50 -9.26
N LEU A 180 -0.49 -13.41 -10.23
CA LEU A 180 -1.05 -13.14 -11.55
C LEU A 180 -2.54 -12.79 -11.47
N ALA A 181 -3.29 -13.44 -10.58
CA ALA A 181 -4.70 -13.14 -10.38
C ALA A 181 -4.91 -11.78 -9.68
N LEU A 182 -4.10 -11.45 -8.66
CA LEU A 182 -4.12 -10.12 -8.02
C LEU A 182 -3.75 -9.01 -9.02
N ALA A 183 -2.69 -9.20 -9.82
CA ALA A 183 -2.24 -8.23 -10.81
C ALA A 183 -3.27 -7.93 -11.92
N LYS A 184 -4.23 -8.83 -12.16
CA LYS A 184 -5.34 -8.55 -13.08
C LYS A 184 -6.31 -7.51 -12.54
N GLY A 185 -6.35 -7.29 -11.22
CA GLY A 185 -7.25 -6.33 -10.58
C GLY A 185 -8.73 -6.66 -10.74
N GLY A 186 -9.08 -7.94 -10.95
CA GLY A 186 -10.43 -8.41 -11.25
C GLY A 186 -11.35 -8.57 -10.03
N ARG A 187 -11.07 -7.88 -8.92
CA ARG A 187 -11.85 -8.00 -7.68
C ARG A 187 -13.21 -7.31 -7.85
N GLU A 188 -14.27 -8.03 -7.50
CA GLU A 188 -15.65 -7.57 -7.49
C GLU A 188 -15.80 -6.35 -6.55
N SER A 189 -16.58 -5.37 -7.02
CA SER A 189 -17.02 -4.25 -6.17
C SER A 189 -18.18 -4.70 -5.27
N TYR A 190 -18.32 -4.06 -4.11
CA TYR A 190 -19.44 -4.35 -3.23
C TYR A 190 -20.77 -3.93 -3.88
N SER A 191 -21.72 -4.87 -3.96
CA SER A 191 -23.03 -4.67 -4.59
C SER A 191 -24.11 -4.18 -3.64
N GLY A 192 -23.84 -4.07 -2.33
CA GLY A 192 -24.87 -3.79 -1.31
C GLY A 192 -25.70 -5.00 -0.89
N VAL A 193 -25.59 -6.12 -1.60
CA VAL A 193 -26.39 -7.33 -1.38
C VAL A 193 -25.52 -8.45 -0.84
N THR A 194 -25.99 -9.13 0.20
CA THR A 194 -25.32 -10.33 0.75
C THR A 194 -25.89 -11.58 0.08
N ASP A 195 -25.04 -12.28 -0.67
CA ASP A 195 -25.39 -13.57 -1.28
C ASP A 195 -24.98 -14.73 -0.36
N TYR A 196 -25.95 -15.23 0.42
CA TYR A 196 -25.73 -16.34 1.34
C TYR A 196 -25.48 -17.67 0.63
N ASN A 197 -26.06 -17.87 -0.57
CA ASN A 197 -25.84 -19.09 -1.35
C ASN A 197 -24.40 -19.13 -1.88
N LEU A 198 -23.91 -18.01 -2.40
CA LEU A 198 -22.52 -17.88 -2.82
C LEU A 198 -21.56 -18.04 -1.62
N THR A 199 -21.94 -17.51 -0.45
CA THR A 199 -21.14 -17.65 0.77
C THR A 199 -20.98 -19.13 1.13
N GLU A 200 -22.08 -19.90 1.14
CA GLU A 200 -22.04 -21.33 1.38
C GLU A 200 -21.20 -22.06 0.33
N GLN A 201 -21.37 -21.75 -0.97
CA GLN A 201 -20.58 -22.34 -2.05
C GLN A 201 -19.08 -22.11 -1.88
N ASP A 202 -18.67 -20.87 -1.61
CA ASP A 202 -17.27 -20.54 -1.43
C ASP A 202 -16.71 -21.20 -0.14
N VAL A 203 -17.48 -21.30 0.94
CA VAL A 203 -17.08 -22.06 2.15
C VAL A 203 -16.83 -23.54 1.83
N GLN A 204 -17.75 -24.18 1.12
CA GLN A 204 -17.58 -25.58 0.69
C GLN A 204 -16.34 -25.75 -0.20
N ALA A 205 -16.08 -24.79 -1.09
CA ALA A 205 -14.90 -24.79 -1.94
C ALA A 205 -13.58 -24.70 -1.14
N LEU A 206 -13.58 -23.98 -0.01
CA LEU A 206 -12.43 -23.92 0.89
C LEU A 206 -12.26 -25.19 1.74
N MET A 207 -13.34 -25.94 2.00
CA MET A 207 -13.29 -27.18 2.80
C MET A 207 -12.88 -28.41 2.00
N TRP A 208 -13.16 -28.44 0.69
CA TRP A 208 -12.89 -29.60 -0.18
C TRP A 208 -11.43 -30.09 -0.07
N PRO A 209 -11.18 -31.42 -0.13
CA PRO A 209 -9.83 -31.97 -0.06
C PRO A 209 -8.90 -31.37 -1.11
N ALA A 210 -7.64 -31.16 -0.71
CA ALA A 210 -6.68 -30.44 -1.52
C ALA A 210 -6.23 -31.25 -2.73
N GLY A 211 -6.22 -30.59 -3.89
CA GLY A 211 -5.66 -31.02 -5.16
C GLY A 211 -5.45 -29.78 -6.04
N ARG A 212 -4.76 -29.93 -7.18
CA ARG A 212 -4.41 -28.80 -8.07
C ARG A 212 -5.62 -27.99 -8.54
N SER A 213 -6.79 -28.64 -8.69
CA SER A 213 -8.06 -27.98 -9.00
C SER A 213 -8.54 -27.10 -7.83
N THR A 214 -8.45 -27.59 -6.59
CA THR A 214 -8.82 -26.86 -5.37
C THR A 214 -7.97 -25.61 -5.17
N GLU A 215 -6.66 -25.70 -5.43
CA GLU A 215 -5.73 -24.57 -5.39
C GLU A 215 -6.13 -23.45 -6.37
N SER A 216 -6.53 -23.82 -7.59
CA SER A 216 -7.03 -22.87 -8.58
C SER A 216 -8.32 -22.20 -8.10
N THR A 217 -9.20 -22.94 -7.43
CA THR A 217 -10.43 -22.40 -6.83
C THR A 217 -10.14 -21.41 -5.71
N TRP A 218 -9.17 -21.69 -4.84
CA TRP A 218 -8.76 -20.77 -3.78
C TRP A 218 -8.24 -19.46 -4.35
N VAL A 219 -7.40 -19.50 -5.38
CA VAL A 219 -6.92 -18.29 -6.06
C VAL A 219 -8.10 -17.46 -6.57
N LEU A 220 -9.08 -18.07 -7.23
CA LEU A 220 -10.26 -17.35 -7.73
C LEU A 220 -11.07 -16.71 -6.62
N VAL A 221 -11.40 -17.47 -5.56
CA VAL A 221 -12.18 -16.97 -4.41
C VAL A 221 -11.48 -15.75 -3.78
N PHE A 222 -10.21 -15.89 -3.42
CA PHE A 222 -9.48 -14.84 -2.69
C PHE A 222 -9.13 -13.60 -3.53
N THR A 223 -9.10 -13.71 -4.87
CA THR A 223 -8.72 -12.59 -5.75
C THR A 223 -9.90 -11.92 -6.45
N GLN A 224 -11.01 -12.63 -6.64
CA GLN A 224 -12.18 -12.09 -7.36
C GLN A 224 -13.29 -11.64 -6.41
N ARG A 225 -13.52 -12.30 -5.28
CA ARG A 225 -14.61 -11.90 -4.39
C ARG A 225 -14.32 -10.57 -3.70
N ASN A 226 -15.37 -9.81 -3.45
CA ASN A 226 -15.26 -8.58 -2.67
C ASN A 226 -14.83 -8.90 -1.21
N PRO A 227 -14.10 -8.00 -0.51
CA PRO A 227 -13.56 -8.30 0.81
C PRO A 227 -14.62 -8.61 1.87
N GLU A 228 -15.75 -7.90 1.87
CA GLU A 228 -16.86 -8.13 2.82
C GLU A 228 -17.45 -9.54 2.70
N HIS A 229 -17.55 -10.05 1.47
CA HIS A 229 -17.94 -11.43 1.22
C HIS A 229 -16.92 -12.42 1.77
N LEU A 230 -15.64 -12.18 1.53
CA LEU A 230 -14.57 -13.06 2.01
C LEU A 230 -14.49 -13.10 3.54
N ILE A 231 -14.73 -11.99 4.23
CA ILE A 231 -14.81 -11.98 5.70
C ILE A 231 -15.92 -12.92 6.17
N ARG A 232 -17.12 -12.85 5.58
CA ARG A 232 -18.23 -13.76 5.91
C ARG A 232 -17.89 -15.22 5.62
N VAL A 233 -17.27 -15.51 4.48
CA VAL A 233 -16.81 -16.85 4.12
C VAL A 233 -15.82 -17.37 5.16
N LEU A 234 -14.84 -16.57 5.58
CA LEU A 234 -13.84 -16.97 6.57
C LEU A 234 -14.45 -17.20 7.96
N ASP A 235 -15.42 -16.38 8.36
CA ASP A 235 -16.12 -16.53 9.64
C ASP A 235 -17.00 -17.78 9.66
N GLN A 236 -17.71 -18.05 8.56
CA GLN A 236 -18.53 -19.25 8.40
C GLN A 236 -17.68 -20.52 8.30
N TYR A 237 -16.55 -20.45 7.59
CA TYR A 237 -15.55 -21.52 7.55
C TYR A 237 -15.09 -21.91 8.96
N GLN A 238 -14.80 -20.92 9.81
CA GLN A 238 -14.39 -21.18 11.19
C GLN A 238 -15.50 -21.83 12.01
N ARG A 239 -16.76 -21.46 11.79
CA ARG A 239 -17.91 -22.09 12.46
C ARG A 239 -18.09 -23.56 12.07
N TYR A 240 -17.86 -23.91 10.80
CA TYR A 240 -18.02 -25.29 10.32
C TYR A 240 -16.85 -26.20 10.70
N THR A 241 -15.61 -25.70 10.62
CA THR A 241 -14.41 -26.52 10.83
C THR A 241 -13.90 -26.48 12.27
N GLY A 242 -14.35 -25.53 13.08
CA GLY A 242 -13.87 -25.31 14.45
C GLY A 242 -12.51 -24.60 14.53
N HIS A 243 -11.92 -24.17 13.41
CA HIS A 243 -10.66 -23.42 13.40
C HIS A 243 -10.61 -22.40 12.27
N GLY A 244 -9.78 -21.36 12.42
CA GLY A 244 -9.57 -20.37 11.36
C GLY A 244 -8.98 -20.98 10.09
N PHE A 245 -9.29 -20.40 8.94
CA PHE A 245 -8.74 -20.80 7.63
C PHE A 245 -7.20 -20.71 7.61
N GLU A 246 -6.62 -19.80 8.38
CA GLU A 246 -5.18 -19.63 8.53
C GLU A 246 -4.50 -20.91 9.02
N LYS A 247 -5.18 -21.72 9.83
CA LYS A 247 -4.66 -23.04 10.25
C LYS A 247 -4.61 -24.00 9.06
N THR A 248 -5.68 -24.05 8.26
CA THR A 248 -5.75 -24.85 7.03
C THR A 248 -4.64 -24.49 6.05
N VAL A 249 -4.39 -23.19 5.87
CA VAL A 249 -3.29 -22.71 5.02
C VAL A 249 -1.94 -23.18 5.55
N ARG A 250 -1.73 -23.11 6.88
CA ARG A 250 -0.50 -23.58 7.51
C ARG A 250 -0.26 -25.08 7.35
N ASP A 251 -1.33 -25.87 7.44
CA ASP A 251 -1.27 -27.32 7.35
C ASP A 251 -1.12 -27.82 5.90
N ARG A 252 -1.62 -27.07 4.90
CA ARG A 252 -1.71 -27.52 3.50
C ARG A 252 -0.72 -26.86 2.54
N LEU A 253 -0.33 -25.62 2.79
CA LEU A 253 0.61 -24.88 1.93
C LEU A 253 1.92 -24.68 2.67
N HIS A 254 3.02 -24.58 1.91
CA HIS A 254 4.36 -24.34 2.44
C HIS A 254 5.10 -23.27 1.64
N GLY A 255 6.15 -22.72 2.24
CA GLY A 255 7.01 -21.71 1.62
C GLY A 255 6.22 -20.50 1.11
N ALA A 256 6.53 -20.08 -0.10
CA ALA A 256 6.03 -18.85 -0.68
C ALA A 256 4.48 -18.77 -0.76
N ALA A 257 3.85 -19.89 -1.13
CA ALA A 257 2.40 -19.97 -1.27
C ALA A 257 1.68 -19.78 0.08
N GLN A 258 2.25 -20.34 1.16
CA GLN A 258 1.72 -20.21 2.51
C GLN A 258 1.77 -18.76 2.98
N VAL A 259 2.94 -18.13 2.86
CA VAL A 259 3.16 -16.73 3.24
C VAL A 259 2.20 -15.81 2.48
N ALA A 260 2.14 -15.96 1.16
CA ALA A 260 1.31 -15.11 0.31
C ALA A 260 -0.19 -15.19 0.64
N LEU A 261 -0.73 -16.40 0.85
CA LEU A 261 -2.15 -16.57 1.15
C LEU A 261 -2.51 -16.12 2.56
N LEU A 262 -1.63 -16.34 3.55
CA LEU A 262 -1.82 -15.81 4.90
C LEU A 262 -1.79 -14.27 4.91
N SER A 263 -0.85 -13.67 4.19
CA SER A 263 -0.77 -12.21 4.05
C SER A 263 -2.02 -11.65 3.37
N LEU A 264 -2.51 -12.29 2.29
CA LEU A 264 -3.76 -11.89 1.65
C LEU A 264 -4.97 -12.03 2.57
N ALA A 265 -5.09 -13.13 3.32
CA ALA A 265 -6.17 -13.32 4.29
C ALA A 265 -6.14 -12.25 5.39
N SER A 266 -4.95 -11.90 5.89
CA SER A 266 -4.77 -10.83 6.87
C SER A 266 -5.18 -9.47 6.32
N VAL A 267 -4.77 -9.14 5.09
CA VAL A 267 -5.18 -7.92 4.38
C VAL A 267 -6.71 -7.85 4.26
N ILE A 268 -7.37 -8.95 3.87
CA ILE A 268 -8.83 -9.01 3.71
C ILE A 268 -9.54 -8.81 5.04
N ARG A 269 -9.07 -9.43 6.13
CA ARG A 269 -9.72 -9.34 7.44
C ARG A 269 -9.59 -7.94 8.04
N ASN A 270 -8.39 -7.39 8.04
CA ASN A 270 -8.11 -6.08 8.63
C ASN A 270 -6.81 -5.52 8.06
N THR A 271 -6.92 -4.74 6.97
CA THR A 271 -5.76 -4.13 6.31
C THR A 271 -4.93 -3.24 7.25
N PRO A 272 -5.52 -2.35 8.08
CA PRO A 272 -4.73 -1.59 9.05
C PRO A 272 -3.92 -2.45 10.03
N LEU A 273 -4.53 -3.53 10.55
CA LEU A 273 -3.85 -4.47 11.43
C LEU A 273 -2.73 -5.25 10.74
N TYR A 274 -2.93 -5.65 9.47
CA TYR A 274 -1.87 -6.25 8.66
C TYR A 274 -0.63 -5.35 8.60
N PHE A 275 -0.82 -4.06 8.30
CA PHE A 275 0.30 -3.11 8.26
C PHE A 275 0.90 -2.86 9.65
N ALA A 276 0.09 -2.84 10.71
CA ALA A 276 0.60 -2.74 12.07
C ALA A 276 1.51 -3.93 12.43
N ASP A 277 1.13 -5.15 12.03
CA ASP A 277 1.94 -6.35 12.22
C ASP A 277 3.26 -6.28 11.45
N LYS A 278 3.22 -5.84 10.18
CA LYS A 278 4.43 -5.66 9.37
C LYS A 278 5.37 -4.60 9.94
N LEU A 279 4.83 -3.48 10.45
CA LEU A 279 5.62 -2.46 11.13
C LEU A 279 6.26 -3.01 12.41
N GLN A 280 5.53 -3.78 13.21
CA GLN A 280 6.09 -4.39 14.42
C GLN A 280 7.20 -5.38 14.08
N GLN A 281 7.00 -6.23 13.07
CA GLN A 281 8.03 -7.16 12.59
C GLN A 281 9.30 -6.40 12.18
N ALA A 282 9.15 -5.35 11.36
CA ALA A 282 10.28 -4.53 10.91
C ALA A 282 11.01 -3.80 12.06
N LEU A 283 10.33 -3.50 13.17
CA LEU A 283 10.92 -2.86 14.36
C LEU A 283 11.63 -3.85 15.29
N GLN A 284 11.31 -5.13 15.23
CA GLN A 284 11.84 -6.18 16.13
C GLN A 284 13.09 -6.88 15.59
N GLU A 285 13.47 -6.62 14.34
CA GLU A 285 14.72 -7.13 13.78
C GLU A 285 15.94 -6.57 14.54
N THR A 286 17.07 -7.31 14.52
CA THR A 286 18.32 -6.91 15.21
C THR A 286 18.75 -5.49 14.85
N GLU A 287 18.61 -5.14 13.57
CA GLU A 287 18.61 -3.78 13.07
C GLU A 287 17.25 -3.54 12.42
N PRO A 288 16.58 -2.39 12.66
CA PRO A 288 15.26 -2.14 12.08
C PRO A 288 15.28 -2.28 10.56
N ASN A 289 14.26 -2.95 10.00
CA ASN A 289 14.12 -3.09 8.57
C ASN A 289 13.57 -1.79 7.96
N TYR A 290 14.51 -0.89 7.65
CA TYR A 290 14.19 0.41 7.09
C TYR A 290 13.40 0.31 5.80
N GLN A 291 13.60 -0.71 4.96
CA GLN A 291 12.88 -0.85 3.70
C GLN A 291 11.37 -0.97 3.93
N ASP A 292 10.97 -1.88 4.83
CA ASP A 292 9.57 -2.08 5.15
C ASP A 292 8.97 -0.88 5.90
N LEU A 293 9.71 -0.30 6.86
CA LEU A 293 9.28 0.90 7.57
C LEU A 293 9.01 2.07 6.61
N MET A 294 9.96 2.35 5.70
CA MET A 294 9.83 3.42 4.72
C MET A 294 8.67 3.16 3.76
N ARG A 295 8.59 1.96 3.19
CA ARG A 295 7.54 1.58 2.23
C ARG A 295 6.15 1.72 2.85
N ILE A 296 5.94 1.20 4.06
CA ILE A 296 4.63 1.27 4.73
C ILE A 296 4.31 2.70 5.15
N LEU A 297 5.21 3.39 5.86
CA LEU A 297 4.94 4.74 6.35
C LEU A 297 4.68 5.72 5.20
N ILE A 298 5.45 5.65 4.11
CA ILE A 298 5.28 6.54 2.96
C ILE A 298 4.00 6.21 2.19
N SER A 299 3.77 4.94 1.83
CA SER A 299 2.60 4.56 1.03
C SER A 299 1.27 4.79 1.76
N ARG A 300 1.24 4.59 3.09
CA ARG A 300 0.02 4.70 3.91
C ARG A 300 -0.18 6.07 4.54
N SER A 301 0.83 6.95 4.53
CA SER A 301 0.80 8.27 5.18
C SER A 301 -0.37 9.17 4.77
N GLU A 302 -0.83 9.10 3.52
CA GLU A 302 -1.99 9.88 3.02
C GLU A 302 -3.21 9.00 2.76
N THR A 303 -3.25 7.77 3.30
CA THR A 303 -4.31 6.78 3.05
C THR A 303 -5.04 6.42 4.34
N ASP A 304 -4.38 5.70 5.25
CA ASP A 304 -5.00 5.12 6.45
C ASP A 304 -4.02 4.93 7.63
N LEU A 305 -2.88 5.65 7.63
CA LEU A 305 -1.87 5.53 8.69
C LEU A 305 -2.41 5.84 10.10
N LEU A 306 -3.49 6.62 10.24
CA LEU A 306 -4.17 6.80 11.54
C LEU A 306 -4.86 5.50 12.01
N SER A 307 -5.50 4.76 11.12
CA SER A 307 -6.10 3.45 11.45
C SER A 307 -5.03 2.43 11.81
N ILE A 308 -3.90 2.45 11.09
CA ILE A 308 -2.75 1.56 11.36
C ILE A 308 -2.19 1.84 12.75
N ARG A 309 -2.00 3.12 13.12
CA ARG A 309 -1.56 3.53 14.46
C ARG A 309 -2.51 3.03 15.56
N ALA A 310 -3.81 3.14 15.34
CA ALA A 310 -4.82 2.69 16.29
C ALA A 310 -4.76 1.16 16.50
N GLU A 311 -4.71 0.36 15.43
CA GLU A 311 -4.57 -1.10 15.54
C GLU A 311 -3.21 -1.52 16.12
N PHE A 312 -2.13 -0.79 15.80
CA PHE A 312 -0.81 -1.02 16.38
C PHE A 312 -0.83 -0.85 17.90
N LYS A 313 -1.32 0.29 18.41
CA LYS A 313 -1.43 0.53 19.86
C LYS A 313 -2.34 -0.50 20.52
N LYS A 314 -3.49 -0.81 19.91
CA LYS A 314 -4.45 -1.78 20.43
C LYS A 314 -3.85 -3.18 20.57
N LYS A 315 -3.04 -3.63 19.61
CA LYS A 315 -2.44 -4.97 19.62
C LYS A 315 -1.18 -5.06 20.48
N PHE A 316 -0.29 -4.07 20.42
CA PHE A 316 1.04 -4.15 21.04
C PHE A 316 1.14 -3.39 22.37
N GLY A 317 0.11 -2.63 22.75
CA GLY A 317 0.07 -1.86 24.01
C GLY A 317 0.98 -0.62 24.02
N LYS A 318 1.75 -0.40 22.96
CA LYS A 318 2.66 0.73 22.78
C LYS A 318 2.37 1.41 21.44
N SER A 319 2.45 2.73 21.38
CA SER A 319 2.18 3.46 20.13
C SER A 319 3.22 3.16 19.06
N LEU A 320 2.84 3.35 17.80
CA LEU A 320 3.79 3.28 16.69
C LEU A 320 4.87 4.36 16.82
N TYR A 321 4.50 5.56 17.27
CA TYR A 321 5.42 6.69 17.42
C TYR A 321 6.53 6.38 18.42
N SER A 322 6.19 5.93 19.63
CA SER A 322 7.17 5.57 20.66
C SER A 322 8.02 4.37 20.27
N SER A 323 7.46 3.39 19.55
CA SER A 323 8.24 2.26 19.04
C SER A 323 9.25 2.69 17.96
N LEU A 324 8.87 3.59 17.05
CA LEU A 324 9.81 4.21 16.10
C LEU A 324 10.87 5.05 16.82
N GLN A 325 10.47 5.77 17.87
CA GLN A 325 11.35 6.62 18.65
C GLN A 325 12.48 5.82 19.31
N ASP A 326 12.17 4.63 19.82
CA ASP A 326 13.12 3.79 20.54
C ASP A 326 14.02 2.98 19.59
N ALA A 327 13.46 2.44 18.51
CA ALA A 327 14.18 1.54 17.61
C ALA A 327 15.03 2.30 16.57
N VAL A 328 14.52 3.42 16.03
CA VAL A 328 15.15 4.12 14.90
C VAL A 328 16.10 5.20 15.40
N LYS A 329 17.24 5.38 14.72
CA LYS A 329 18.26 6.37 15.09
C LYS A 329 18.54 7.38 13.96
N GLY A 330 19.16 8.50 14.31
CA GLY A 330 19.63 9.52 13.37
C GLY A 330 18.51 10.21 12.57
N ASP A 331 18.85 10.76 11.40
CA ASP A 331 17.93 11.55 10.57
C ASP A 331 16.72 10.76 10.05
N CYS A 332 16.86 9.43 9.96
CA CYS A 332 15.74 8.56 9.61
C CYS A 332 14.64 8.60 10.66
N ARG A 333 15.00 8.65 11.95
CA ARG A 333 14.02 8.75 13.03
C ARG A 333 13.17 10.00 12.86
N SER A 334 13.80 11.15 12.62
CA SER A 334 13.08 12.42 12.42
C SER A 334 12.07 12.33 11.27
N ALA A 335 12.47 11.73 10.13
CA ALA A 335 11.59 11.59 8.98
C ALA A 335 10.43 10.60 9.22
N LEU A 336 10.71 9.43 9.79
CA LEU A 336 9.68 8.43 10.07
C LEU A 336 8.70 8.90 11.15
N LEU A 337 9.19 9.59 12.19
CA LEU A 337 8.33 10.22 13.19
C LEU A 337 7.48 11.35 12.58
N ALA A 338 8.01 12.13 11.65
CA ALA A 338 7.24 13.15 10.95
C ALA A 338 6.11 12.54 10.09
N LEU A 339 6.34 11.38 9.47
CA LEU A 339 5.29 10.61 8.77
C LEU A 339 4.26 10.03 9.75
N CYS A 340 4.70 9.51 10.90
CA CYS A 340 3.81 8.99 11.95
C CYS A 340 3.01 10.10 12.66
N ARG A 341 3.54 11.32 12.67
CA ARG A 341 3.03 12.59 13.23
C ARG A 341 3.08 12.75 14.74
N ALA A 342 2.47 11.86 15.50
CA ALA A 342 2.25 12.10 16.91
C ALA A 342 2.10 10.81 17.71
N GLU A 343 2.26 10.95 19.01
CA GLU A 343 1.94 9.94 20.01
C GLU A 343 0.44 9.63 20.02
N ASP A 344 0.09 8.38 20.32
CA ASP A 344 -1.28 7.96 20.58
C ASP A 344 -1.45 7.95 22.11
N LEU A 345 -2.06 9.00 22.68
CA LEU A 345 -2.31 9.12 24.13
C LEU A 345 -3.33 8.09 24.63
#